data_AF-A0A9P1CMI3-F1
#
_entry.id   AF-A0A9P1CMI3-F1
#
_cell.length_a   1.000
_cell.length_b   1.000
_cell.length_c   1.000
_cell.angle_alpha   90.00
_cell.angle_beta   90.00
_cell.angle_gamma   90.00
#
_symmetry.space_group_name_H-M   'P 1'
#
loop_
_entity.id
_entity.type
_entity.pdbx_description
1 polymer ?
#
loop_
_entity_poly.entity_id
_entity_poly.type
_entity_poly.pdbx_seq_one_letter_code
_entity_poly.pdbx_strand_id
1 'polypeptide(L)'
;MAMPAERIDQPDFAVNAKLSETRRAKLMDLKKREDLKDQLTEKFKHRFGHGGNKEADEVSVNSATIRKEVESFARKAPITETNLDRLERRIQSRAHGKTGDNASTVSKAISGVSQYTGLSQRSKSATSLVGKSLVAPRKHDWSKLDEYASYLHEQDALRQRLGVQALQRKMKLDLDAQVQDKLKRRDEALEEEKRHYENTLLELERWKQQEKEREDERHQRVLKEKEDRDEQLRYEKLLKDQEEQRRKDEEVQLVDKIVSEMEADQKRHEKKKEQTRRAMRKVFEQNAEDQRKRDQAAREAKEKEAETIKEYNRVLDEQEEAKAKELSERMERQAQLMKKLQENVSSIRQESGDADATRARAQQEEQDRHYFEAEAIKQQRLKQMRLENQAYLLKQMQERDSRKDDDKYLTDIQAQIMERDTQDFNTVEKQKVIDRRERSVAYQKEIIKQMEWKAAQREIEMSDTEVALNKPLLDLVDRTLEQRDQNMSPG
;
A
#
# COMPACT_ATOMS: atom_id res chain seq x y z
N MET A 1 23.32 -4.26 -12.04
CA MET A 1 23.78 -2.86 -12.22
C MET A 1 22.78 -2.13 -13.11
N ALA A 2 21.80 -1.48 -12.50
CA ALA A 2 20.90 -0.54 -13.18
C ALA A 2 20.96 0.76 -12.37
N MET A 3 21.37 1.83 -13.04
CA MET A 3 21.48 3.17 -12.45
C MET A 3 20.08 3.70 -12.11
N PRO A 4 19.89 4.42 -10.99
CA PRO A 4 18.63 5.09 -10.71
C PRO A 4 18.50 6.30 -11.64
N ALA A 5 17.43 6.30 -12.44
CA ALA A 5 17.05 7.40 -13.31
C ALA A 5 16.55 8.60 -12.49
N GLU A 6 17.00 9.77 -12.90
CA GLU A 6 16.64 11.08 -12.36
C GLU A 6 15.12 11.31 -12.37
N ARG A 7 14.60 11.83 -11.25
CA ARG A 7 13.24 12.36 -11.14
C ARG A 7 13.11 13.58 -12.05
N ILE A 8 12.29 13.44 -13.08
CA ILE A 8 11.70 14.56 -13.80
C ILE A 8 10.39 14.92 -13.08
N ASP A 9 10.43 16.02 -12.33
CA ASP A 9 9.23 16.73 -11.88
C ASP A 9 8.52 17.32 -13.10
N GLN A 10 7.37 16.75 -13.49
CA GLN A 10 6.36 17.42 -14.32
C GLN A 10 4.95 16.86 -14.06
N PRO A 11 3.90 17.67 -14.33
CA PRO A 11 2.80 17.89 -13.40
C PRO A 11 1.58 16.98 -13.62
N ASP A 12 0.78 16.91 -12.57
CA ASP A 12 -0.51 16.25 -12.46
C ASP A 12 -1.53 16.60 -13.56
N PHE A 13 -2.46 15.66 -13.75
CA PHE A 13 -3.81 15.75 -14.35
C PHE A 13 -3.97 15.48 -15.85
N ALA A 14 -3.95 14.19 -16.22
CA ALA A 14 -4.65 13.69 -17.41
C ALA A 14 -5.51 12.42 -17.15
N VAL A 15 -5.89 12.16 -15.89
CA VAL A 15 -6.80 11.06 -15.53
C VAL A 15 -8.24 11.56 -15.54
N ASN A 16 -8.82 11.83 -16.71
CA ASN A 16 -10.20 12.35 -16.80
C ASN A 16 -10.97 11.93 -18.06
N ALA A 17 -10.66 10.77 -18.63
CA ALA A 17 -11.28 10.37 -19.90
C ALA A 17 -12.53 9.48 -19.79
N LYS A 18 -12.92 8.92 -18.62
CA LYS A 18 -14.11 8.04 -18.55
C LYS A 18 -14.90 8.08 -17.22
N LEU A 19 -14.96 9.22 -16.54
CA LEU A 19 -16.06 9.43 -15.57
C LEU A 19 -17.31 9.79 -16.36
N SER A 20 -18.43 9.09 -16.13
CA SER A 20 -19.70 9.48 -16.73
C SER A 20 -19.96 10.96 -16.44
N GLU A 21 -20.46 11.70 -17.42
CA GLU A 21 -20.68 13.14 -17.30
C GLU A 21 -21.55 13.50 -16.09
N THR A 22 -22.48 12.60 -15.73
CA THR A 22 -23.30 12.65 -14.52
C THR A 22 -22.50 12.49 -13.22
N ARG A 23 -21.48 11.63 -13.18
CA ARG A 23 -20.60 11.45 -12.02
C ARG A 23 -19.63 12.62 -11.89
N ARG A 24 -19.12 13.14 -13.01
CA ARG A 24 -18.27 14.35 -13.02
C ARG A 24 -19.04 15.58 -12.53
N ALA A 25 -20.28 15.76 -12.97
CA ALA A 25 -21.15 16.84 -12.49
C ALA A 25 -21.43 16.70 -10.98
N LYS A 26 -21.77 15.50 -10.49
CA LYS A 26 -22.00 15.25 -9.05
C LYS A 26 -20.75 15.51 -8.20
N LEU A 27 -19.57 15.10 -8.67
CA LEU A 27 -18.31 15.38 -7.97
C LEU A 27 -17.96 16.87 -7.96
N MET A 28 -18.21 17.57 -9.06
CA MET A 28 -18.04 19.03 -9.11
C MET A 28 -19.02 19.75 -8.19
N ASP A 29 -20.26 19.28 -8.08
CA ASP A 29 -21.24 19.85 -7.15
C ASP A 29 -20.91 19.55 -5.69
N LEU A 30 -20.37 18.37 -5.38
CA LEU A 30 -19.87 18.05 -4.04
C LEU A 30 -18.67 18.93 -3.68
N LYS A 31 -17.70 19.07 -4.60
CA LYS A 31 -16.54 19.94 -4.40
C LYS A 31 -16.96 21.40 -4.19
N LYS A 32 -17.86 21.92 -5.02
CA LYS A 32 -18.42 23.28 -4.85
C LYS A 32 -19.13 23.45 -3.50
N ARG A 33 -19.81 22.42 -2.99
CA ARG A 33 -20.46 22.45 -1.67
C ARG A 33 -19.44 22.45 -0.53
N GLU A 34 -18.34 21.71 -0.66
CA GLU A 34 -17.26 21.71 0.34
C GLU A 34 -16.49 23.04 0.34
N ASP A 35 -16.12 23.55 -0.83
CA ASP A 35 -15.45 24.86 -0.95
C ASP A 35 -16.33 25.98 -0.36
N LEU A 36 -17.67 25.93 -0.58
CA LEU A 36 -18.62 26.86 0.03
C LEU A 36 -18.77 26.66 1.54
N LYS A 37 -18.69 25.43 2.04
CA LYS A 37 -18.72 25.13 3.49
C LYS A 37 -17.56 25.82 4.18
N ASP A 38 -16.36 25.75 3.61
CA ASP A 38 -15.17 26.37 4.18
C ASP A 38 -15.25 27.90 4.11
N GLN A 39 -15.67 28.46 2.95
CA GLN A 39 -15.89 29.90 2.81
C GLN A 39 -16.94 30.45 3.79
N LEU A 40 -18.07 29.75 3.98
CA LEU A 40 -19.10 30.16 4.94
C LEU A 40 -18.59 30.04 6.37
N THR A 41 -17.84 28.98 6.68
CA THR A 41 -17.24 28.79 8.00
C THR A 41 -16.26 29.92 8.32
N GLU A 42 -15.39 30.30 7.37
CA GLU A 42 -14.46 31.41 7.55
C GLU A 42 -15.18 32.75 7.68
N LYS A 43 -16.16 33.04 6.82
CA LYS A 43 -16.97 34.26 6.91
C LYS A 43 -17.67 34.38 8.26
N PHE A 44 -18.35 33.32 8.72
CA PHE A 44 -19.04 33.35 10.01
C PHE A 44 -18.07 33.30 11.19
N LYS A 45 -16.90 32.67 11.07
CA LYS A 45 -15.86 32.73 12.11
C LYS A 45 -15.27 34.14 12.21
N HIS A 46 -15.08 34.83 11.08
CA HIS A 46 -14.63 36.22 11.07
C HIS A 46 -15.69 37.16 11.66
N ARG A 47 -16.97 36.98 11.33
CA ARG A 47 -18.06 37.83 11.85
C ARG A 47 -18.44 37.51 13.30
N PHE A 48 -18.54 36.24 13.68
CA PHE A 48 -19.09 35.82 14.97
C PHE A 48 -18.12 35.09 15.89
N GLY A 49 -16.95 34.68 15.40
CA GLY A 49 -15.96 33.91 16.16
C GLY A 49 -15.11 34.73 17.14
N HIS A 50 -14.39 34.02 18.00
CA HIS A 50 -13.42 34.59 18.94
C HIS A 50 -12.17 35.05 18.14
N GLY A 51 -11.90 36.36 18.12
CA GLY A 51 -10.76 36.96 17.41
C GLY A 51 -11.10 37.65 16.08
N GLY A 52 -12.38 37.74 15.71
CA GLY A 52 -12.84 38.63 14.64
C GLY A 52 -12.75 40.10 15.06
N ASN A 53 -12.53 41.00 14.10
CA ASN A 53 -12.45 42.44 14.31
C ASN A 53 -13.83 42.99 14.73
N LYS A 54 -14.15 42.90 16.02
CA LYS A 54 -15.46 43.23 16.58
C LYS A 54 -15.41 44.53 17.39
N GLU A 55 -16.46 45.33 17.25
CA GLU A 55 -16.76 46.39 18.20
C GLU A 55 -17.11 45.77 19.56
N ALA A 56 -16.78 46.46 20.65
CA ALA A 56 -16.68 45.90 22.00
C ALA A 56 -17.96 45.26 22.58
N ASP A 57 -19.10 45.38 21.91
CA ASP A 57 -20.42 44.91 22.37
C ASP A 57 -20.91 43.59 21.73
N GLU A 58 -20.14 42.95 20.83
CA GLU A 58 -20.59 41.74 20.14
C GLU A 58 -20.14 40.41 20.79
N VAL A 59 -21.07 39.70 21.42
CA VAL A 59 -20.85 38.37 22.00
C VAL A 59 -20.36 37.35 20.95
N SER A 60 -19.33 36.57 21.29
CA SER A 60 -18.70 35.60 20.39
C SER A 60 -19.31 34.20 20.46
N VAL A 61 -19.43 33.54 19.31
CA VAL A 61 -19.82 32.13 19.20
C VAL A 61 -18.56 31.26 19.12
N ASN A 62 -18.57 30.14 19.84
CA ASN A 62 -17.52 29.12 19.71
C ASN A 62 -17.43 28.62 18.26
N SER A 63 -16.22 28.62 17.69
CA SER A 63 -15.95 28.17 16.31
C SER A 63 -16.45 26.75 16.02
N ALA A 64 -16.49 25.87 17.03
CA ALA A 64 -17.04 24.52 16.88
C ALA A 64 -18.55 24.53 16.58
N THR A 65 -19.29 25.48 17.16
CA THR A 65 -20.74 25.63 16.95
C THR A 65 -21.03 26.16 15.55
N ILE A 66 -20.24 27.14 15.08
CA ILE A 66 -20.33 27.68 13.72
C ILE A 66 -20.11 26.56 12.69
N ARG A 67 -19.04 25.77 12.85
CA ARG A 67 -18.74 24.62 11.96
C ARG A 67 -19.90 23.61 11.92
N LYS A 68 -20.48 23.26 13.06
CA LYS A 68 -21.60 22.31 13.14
C LYS A 68 -22.86 22.81 12.43
N GLU A 69 -23.20 24.10 12.58
CA GLU A 69 -24.38 24.69 11.92
C GLU A 69 -24.18 24.81 10.40
N VAL A 70 -22.99 25.26 9.95
CA VAL A 70 -22.64 25.35 8.53
C VAL A 70 -22.61 23.95 7.89
N GLU A 71 -22.10 22.94 8.59
CA GLU A 71 -22.13 21.55 8.11
C GLU A 71 -23.55 20.97 8.06
N SER A 72 -24.36 21.21 9.08
CA SER A 72 -25.77 20.78 9.05
C SER A 72 -26.56 21.49 7.94
N PHE A 73 -26.20 22.73 7.61
CA PHE A 73 -26.81 23.47 6.50
C PHE A 73 -26.44 22.87 5.15
N ALA A 74 -25.14 22.67 4.90
CA ALA A 74 -24.62 22.14 3.64
C ALA A 74 -25.17 20.74 3.30
N ARG A 75 -25.51 19.94 4.33
CA ARG A 75 -26.11 18.61 4.16
C ARG A 75 -27.63 18.64 3.91
N LYS A 76 -28.38 19.61 4.47
CA LYS A 76 -29.85 19.54 4.55
C LYS A 76 -30.58 20.52 3.62
N ALA A 77 -29.96 21.64 3.24
CA ALA A 77 -30.65 22.71 2.52
C ALA A 77 -29.94 23.07 1.20
N PRO A 78 -30.68 23.40 0.13
CA PRO A 78 -30.10 24.01 -1.06
C PRO A 78 -29.60 25.42 -0.74
N ILE A 79 -28.52 25.83 -1.40
CA ILE A 79 -27.87 27.12 -1.22
C ILE A 79 -28.71 28.20 -1.93
N THR A 80 -29.65 28.79 -1.21
CA THR A 80 -30.44 29.95 -1.64
C THR A 80 -30.20 31.10 -0.67
N GLU A 81 -30.32 32.35 -1.12
CA GLU A 81 -30.13 33.55 -0.27
C GLU A 81 -31.02 33.50 0.97
N THR A 82 -32.29 33.13 0.80
CA THR A 82 -33.25 32.95 1.91
C THR A 82 -32.80 31.91 2.95
N ASN A 83 -32.08 30.88 2.53
CA ASN A 83 -31.56 29.83 3.40
C ASN A 83 -30.27 30.27 4.09
N LEU A 84 -29.42 31.05 3.41
CA LEU A 84 -28.23 31.67 3.99
C LEU A 84 -28.61 32.70 5.06
N ASP A 85 -29.63 33.52 4.83
CA ASP A 85 -30.15 34.47 5.83
C ASP A 85 -30.67 33.75 7.08
N ARG A 86 -31.34 32.60 6.90
CA ARG A 86 -31.80 31.77 8.01
C ARG A 86 -30.64 31.16 8.80
N LEU A 87 -29.57 30.77 8.13
CA LEU A 87 -28.35 30.27 8.77
C LEU A 87 -27.67 31.40 9.56
N GLU A 88 -27.55 32.58 8.97
CA GLU A 88 -26.96 33.76 9.62
C GLU A 88 -27.76 34.17 10.86
N ARG A 89 -29.09 34.33 10.76
CA ARG A 89 -29.95 34.62 11.93
C ARG A 89 -29.84 33.56 13.02
N ARG A 90 -29.65 32.30 12.66
CA ARG A 90 -29.48 31.20 13.62
C ARG A 90 -28.12 31.26 14.34
N ILE A 91 -27.05 31.56 13.61
CA ILE A 91 -25.73 31.76 14.22
C ILE A 91 -25.72 33.03 15.09
N GLN A 92 -26.37 34.10 14.65
CA GLN A 92 -26.49 35.36 15.38
C GLN A 92 -27.32 35.22 16.67
N SER A 93 -28.47 34.53 16.62
CA SER A 93 -29.28 34.23 17.81
C SER A 93 -28.57 33.33 18.82
N ARG A 94 -27.63 32.48 18.36
CA ARG A 94 -26.73 31.74 19.25
C ARG A 94 -25.63 32.62 19.84
N ALA A 95 -25.18 33.62 19.08
CA ALA A 95 -24.19 34.61 19.52
C ALA A 95 -24.74 35.46 20.66
N HIS A 96 -25.95 35.99 20.53
CA HIS A 96 -26.53 36.91 21.51
C HIS A 96 -27.00 36.22 22.81
N GLY A 97 -26.74 34.91 22.94
CA GLY A 97 -27.34 34.08 23.97
C GLY A 97 -28.84 33.98 23.76
N LYS A 98 -29.44 32.85 24.14
CA LYS A 98 -30.88 32.84 24.36
C LYS A 98 -31.14 33.78 25.54
N THR A 99 -31.44 35.05 25.28
CA THR A 99 -32.25 35.85 26.20
C THR A 99 -33.56 35.07 26.34
N GLY A 100 -33.71 34.39 27.46
CA GLY A 100 -34.92 33.65 27.76
C GLY A 100 -36.07 34.63 27.84
N ASP A 101 -36.83 34.77 26.76
CA ASP A 101 -38.24 35.11 26.85
C ASP A 101 -38.98 34.83 25.53
N ASN A 102 -40.05 34.05 25.68
CA ASN A 102 -41.32 34.08 24.93
C ASN A 102 -41.28 34.20 23.39
N ALA A 103 -41.37 33.05 22.72
CA ALA A 103 -42.44 32.75 21.76
C ALA A 103 -42.07 31.55 20.87
N SER A 104 -42.64 30.39 21.18
CA SER A 104 -43.16 29.47 20.16
C SER A 104 -44.15 28.54 20.82
N THR A 105 -45.33 29.09 21.08
CA THR A 105 -46.60 28.43 20.83
C THR A 105 -46.48 27.48 19.65
N VAL A 106 -46.84 26.22 19.85
CA VAL A 106 -47.51 25.29 18.90
C VAL A 106 -47.28 23.85 19.42
N SER A 107 -48.38 23.29 19.93
CA SER A 107 -48.68 21.85 19.97
C SER A 107 -48.03 20.97 21.04
N LYS A 108 -48.58 21.04 22.25
CA LYS A 108 -49.04 19.82 22.95
C LYS A 108 -50.12 20.15 23.97
N ALA A 109 -51.33 20.34 23.46
CA ALA A 109 -52.54 20.14 24.25
C ALA A 109 -52.76 18.63 24.45
N ILE A 110 -53.53 18.30 25.49
CA ILE A 110 -53.98 16.98 25.95
C ILE A 110 -53.06 16.36 27.01
N SER A 111 -53.35 16.69 28.27
CA SER A 111 -53.57 15.74 29.38
C SER A 111 -53.33 16.47 30.70
N GLY A 112 -54.40 16.72 31.45
CA GLY A 112 -54.30 17.37 32.77
C GLY A 112 -55.60 17.96 33.28
N VAL A 113 -56.73 17.30 33.03
CA VAL A 113 -57.97 17.56 33.77
C VAL A 113 -57.84 16.84 35.10
N SER A 114 -57.64 17.58 36.19
CA SER A 114 -58.37 17.38 37.45
C SER A 114 -58.03 18.51 38.42
N GLN A 115 -58.86 19.55 38.39
CA GLN A 115 -58.97 20.52 39.46
C GLN A 115 -60.24 20.22 40.27
N TYR A 116 -60.18 20.60 41.54
CA TYR A 116 -61.28 20.74 42.50
C TYR A 116 -61.77 19.48 43.23
N THR A 117 -60.98 19.14 44.25
CA THR A 117 -61.50 18.73 45.56
C THR A 117 -62.23 19.91 46.19
N GLY A 118 -63.51 19.73 46.51
CA GLY A 118 -64.28 20.72 47.24
C GLY A 118 -65.76 20.49 47.05
N LEU A 119 -66.35 19.58 47.83
CA LEU A 119 -67.77 19.68 48.17
C LEU A 119 -68.03 18.89 49.46
N SER A 120 -68.22 19.65 50.53
CA SER A 120 -68.82 19.22 51.79
C SER A 120 -70.30 18.89 51.53
N GLN A 121 -70.69 17.63 51.74
CA GLN A 121 -72.09 17.23 51.93
C GLN A 121 -72.28 16.52 53.26
N ARG A 122 -72.48 17.34 54.28
CA ARG A 122 -73.52 17.26 55.31
C ARG A 122 -74.49 16.05 55.17
N SER A 123 -74.21 14.96 55.88
CA SER A 123 -75.18 13.89 56.13
C SER A 123 -75.94 14.19 57.43
N LYS A 124 -77.23 14.49 57.28
CA LYS A 124 -78.20 14.50 58.37
C LYS A 124 -78.69 13.06 58.57
N SER A 125 -78.55 12.52 59.78
CA SER A 125 -79.24 11.29 60.19
C SER A 125 -79.66 11.42 61.65
N ALA A 126 -80.90 11.86 61.87
CA ALA A 126 -81.58 11.75 63.16
C ALA A 126 -83.09 11.73 62.91
N THR A 127 -83.65 10.54 62.74
CA THR A 127 -85.09 10.31 62.91
C THR A 127 -85.33 8.91 63.48
N SER A 128 -86.06 8.90 64.60
CA SER A 128 -87.06 7.91 64.98
C SER A 128 -86.60 6.52 65.42
N LEU A 129 -86.46 6.33 66.73
CA LEU A 129 -86.86 5.08 67.39
C LEU A 129 -87.58 5.41 68.71
N VAL A 130 -88.90 5.29 68.64
CA VAL A 130 -89.87 5.36 69.74
C VAL A 130 -89.73 4.09 70.57
N GLY A 131 -89.36 4.23 71.85
CA GLY A 131 -89.28 3.14 72.82
C GLY A 131 -89.65 3.65 74.22
N LYS A 132 -90.94 3.63 74.51
CA LYS A 132 -91.58 4.11 75.73
C LYS A 132 -91.35 3.09 76.86
N SER A 133 -90.41 3.36 77.76
CA SER A 133 -90.22 2.59 79.00
C SER A 133 -90.31 3.51 80.21
N LEU A 134 -91.28 3.21 81.07
CA LEU A 134 -91.60 3.89 82.31
C LEU A 134 -90.55 3.57 83.38
N VAL A 135 -89.60 4.49 83.61
CA VAL A 135 -88.74 4.47 84.81
C VAL A 135 -88.57 5.91 85.31
N ALA A 136 -88.73 6.08 86.62
CA ALA A 136 -88.81 7.33 87.37
C ALA A 136 -87.72 8.39 87.02
N PRO A 137 -88.04 9.68 87.12
CA PRO A 137 -87.12 10.76 86.76
C PRO A 137 -85.97 10.84 87.76
N ARG A 138 -84.83 10.23 87.40
CA ARG A 138 -83.55 10.64 87.98
C ARG A 138 -83.25 12.03 87.43
N LYS A 139 -82.87 12.98 88.29
CA LYS A 139 -82.43 14.32 87.90
C LYS A 139 -81.21 14.16 86.97
N HIS A 140 -81.42 14.35 85.67
CA HIS A 140 -80.34 14.41 84.69
C HIS A 140 -80.01 15.88 84.53
N ASP A 141 -78.93 16.29 85.19
CA ASP A 141 -78.38 17.63 85.04
C ASP A 141 -77.80 17.76 83.63
N TRP A 142 -78.20 18.81 82.91
CA TRP A 142 -77.64 19.17 81.60
C TRP A 142 -76.11 19.32 81.64
N SER A 143 -75.53 19.57 82.83
CA SER A 143 -74.09 19.59 83.05
C SER A 143 -73.41 18.25 82.73
N LYS A 144 -74.05 17.10 82.98
CA LYS A 144 -73.46 15.78 82.66
C LYS A 144 -73.43 15.50 81.16
N LEU A 145 -74.41 16.03 80.42
CA LEU A 145 -74.42 15.97 78.97
C LEU A 145 -73.35 16.90 78.36
N ASP A 146 -73.14 18.08 78.96
CA ASP A 146 -72.10 19.02 78.55
C ASP A 146 -70.68 18.51 78.89
N GLU A 147 -70.51 17.88 80.06
CA GLU A 147 -69.29 17.16 80.44
C GLU A 147 -69.00 16.00 79.48
N TYR A 148 -70.01 15.23 79.09
CA TYR A 148 -69.84 14.14 78.13
C TYR A 148 -69.53 14.65 76.70
N ALA A 149 -70.16 15.75 76.28
CA ALA A 149 -69.85 16.39 75.01
C ALA A 149 -68.41 16.95 74.99
N SER A 150 -67.98 17.57 76.09
CA SER A 150 -66.60 18.05 76.27
C SER A 150 -65.60 16.89 76.26
N TYR A 151 -65.92 15.77 76.92
CA TYR A 151 -65.11 14.56 76.91
C TYR A 151 -64.99 13.93 75.50
N LEU A 152 -66.09 13.87 74.73
CA LEU A 152 -66.05 13.42 73.34
C LEU A 152 -65.20 14.35 72.46
N HIS A 153 -65.32 15.67 72.64
CA HIS A 153 -64.47 16.64 71.93
C HIS A 153 -62.99 16.49 72.30
N GLU A 154 -62.69 16.25 73.57
CA GLU A 154 -61.31 15.99 74.03
C GLU A 154 -60.77 14.67 73.45
N GLN A 155 -61.59 13.61 73.42
CA GLN A 155 -61.24 12.34 72.82
C GLN A 155 -61.01 12.46 71.30
N ASP A 156 -61.85 13.21 70.60
CA ASP A 156 -61.70 13.49 69.17
C ASP A 156 -60.47 14.37 68.90
N ALA A 157 -60.20 15.36 69.75
CA ALA A 157 -58.99 16.17 69.67
C ALA A 157 -57.72 15.33 69.87
N LEU A 158 -57.73 14.37 70.79
CA LEU A 158 -56.64 13.41 70.99
C LEU A 158 -56.47 12.49 69.77
N ARG A 159 -57.57 11.96 69.21
CA ARG A 159 -57.53 11.16 67.98
C ARG A 159 -57.00 11.95 66.79
N GLN A 160 -57.39 13.21 66.62
CA GLN A 160 -56.86 14.09 65.58
C GLN A 160 -55.36 14.34 65.75
N ARG A 161 -54.89 14.62 66.99
CA ARG A 161 -53.46 14.80 67.28
C ARG A 161 -52.66 13.53 66.98
N LEU A 162 -53.14 12.35 67.38
CA LEU A 162 -52.50 11.07 67.07
C LEU A 162 -52.51 10.79 65.55
N GLY A 163 -53.61 11.11 64.86
CA GLY A 163 -53.71 10.98 63.40
C GLY A 163 -52.69 11.86 62.66
N VAL A 164 -52.53 13.12 63.08
CA VAL A 164 -51.53 14.04 62.52
C VAL A 164 -50.11 13.54 62.79
N GLN A 165 -49.82 13.05 64.00
CA GLN A 165 -48.50 12.49 64.31
C GLN A 165 -48.20 11.22 63.50
N ALA A 166 -49.19 10.34 63.31
CA ALA A 166 -49.03 9.15 62.47
C ALA A 166 -48.77 9.53 61.00
N LEU A 167 -49.48 10.53 60.47
CA LEU A 167 -49.27 11.05 59.12
C LEU A 167 -47.87 11.67 58.97
N GLN A 168 -47.43 12.48 59.94
CA GLN A 168 -46.09 13.05 59.96
C GLN A 168 -44.99 11.98 59.98
N ARG A 169 -45.16 10.91 60.78
CA ARG A 169 -44.23 9.77 60.79
C ARG A 169 -44.20 9.06 59.44
N LYS A 170 -45.35 8.83 58.81
CA LYS A 170 -45.44 8.22 57.49
C LYS A 170 -44.75 9.08 56.43
N MET A 171 -45.04 10.38 56.41
CA MET A 171 -44.38 11.32 55.48
C MET A 171 -42.86 11.35 55.67
N LYS A 172 -42.38 11.27 56.92
CA LYS A 172 -40.94 11.20 57.19
C LYS A 172 -40.33 9.92 56.62
N LEU A 173 -40.96 8.76 56.85
CA LEU A 173 -40.48 7.48 56.31
C LEU A 173 -40.49 7.48 54.77
N ASP A 174 -41.54 8.01 54.14
CA ASP A 174 -41.63 8.11 52.68
C ASP A 174 -40.55 9.05 52.11
N LEU A 175 -40.26 10.17 52.77
CA LEU A 175 -39.18 11.07 52.39
C LEU A 175 -37.81 10.43 52.57
N ASP A 176 -37.57 9.74 53.69
CA ASP A 176 -36.33 9.03 53.94
C ASP A 176 -36.11 7.92 52.89
N ALA A 177 -37.16 7.18 52.53
CA ALA A 177 -37.12 6.20 51.44
C ALA A 177 -36.78 6.83 50.08
N GLN A 178 -37.39 7.97 49.74
CA GLN A 178 -37.08 8.70 48.51
C GLN A 178 -35.63 9.20 48.46
N VAL A 179 -35.09 9.66 49.59
CA VAL A 179 -33.69 10.09 49.69
C VAL A 179 -32.77 8.89 49.52
N GLN A 180 -33.06 7.75 50.17
CA GLN A 180 -32.28 6.52 50.03
C GLN A 180 -32.31 5.98 48.59
N ASP A 181 -33.45 5.99 47.93
CA ASP A 181 -33.56 5.57 46.52
C ASP A 181 -32.76 6.49 45.59
N LYS A 182 -32.77 7.81 45.86
CA LYS A 182 -31.92 8.76 45.11
C LYS A 182 -30.43 8.51 45.32
N LEU A 183 -30.02 8.19 46.55
CA LEU A 183 -28.63 7.86 46.86
C LEU A 183 -28.21 6.57 46.16
N LYS A 184 -29.02 5.51 46.24
CA LYS A 184 -28.77 4.24 45.55
C LYS A 184 -28.63 4.41 44.04
N ARG A 185 -29.56 5.14 43.40
CA ARG A 185 -29.48 5.43 41.96
C ARG A 185 -28.22 6.20 41.59
N ARG A 186 -27.77 7.12 42.46
CA ARG A 186 -26.53 7.86 42.23
C ARG A 186 -25.31 6.94 42.33
N ASP A 187 -25.30 6.06 43.32
CA ASP A 187 -24.17 5.14 43.54
C ASP A 187 -24.11 4.08 42.43
N GLU A 188 -25.25 3.54 41.99
CA GLU A 188 -25.37 2.66 40.82
C GLU A 188 -24.86 3.36 39.55
N ALA A 189 -25.24 4.61 39.31
CA ALA A 189 -24.75 5.38 38.16
C ALA A 189 -23.22 5.60 38.20
N LEU A 190 -22.65 5.83 39.39
CA LEU A 190 -21.20 5.96 39.57
C LEU A 190 -20.47 4.64 39.33
N GLU A 191 -21.06 3.51 39.74
CA GLU A 191 -20.51 2.18 39.45
C GLU A 191 -20.57 1.85 37.96
N GLU A 192 -21.67 2.17 37.29
CA GLU A 192 -21.81 2.01 35.84
C GLU A 192 -20.81 2.88 35.07
N GLU A 193 -20.60 4.13 35.49
CA GLU A 193 -19.60 5.03 34.92
C GLU A 193 -18.18 4.48 35.09
N LYS A 194 -17.85 3.95 36.27
CA LYS A 194 -16.56 3.28 36.52
C LYS A 194 -16.36 2.06 35.63
N ARG A 195 -17.37 1.19 35.51
CA ARG A 195 -17.31 0.01 34.64
C ARG A 195 -17.17 0.41 33.17
N HIS A 196 -17.88 1.44 32.74
CA HIS A 196 -17.73 1.98 31.39
C HIS A 196 -16.31 2.50 31.16
N TYR A 197 -15.76 3.26 32.11
CA TYR A 197 -14.39 3.76 32.03
C TYR A 197 -13.36 2.62 31.94
N GLU A 198 -13.47 1.61 32.80
CA GLU A 198 -12.61 0.41 32.77
C GLU A 198 -12.71 -0.32 31.43
N ASN A 199 -13.92 -0.52 30.92
CA ASN A 199 -14.13 -1.13 29.60
C ASN A 199 -13.49 -0.30 28.48
N THR A 200 -13.63 1.03 28.51
CA THR A 200 -12.98 1.89 27.50
C THR A 200 -11.46 1.85 27.57
N LEU A 201 -10.87 1.69 28.76
CA LEU A 201 -9.44 1.51 28.91
C LEU A 201 -8.96 0.17 28.33
N LEU A 202 -9.70 -0.91 28.59
CA LEU A 202 -9.40 -2.23 28.03
C LEU A 202 -9.53 -2.25 26.50
N GLU A 203 -10.55 -1.59 25.96
CA GLU A 203 -10.71 -1.43 24.50
C GLU A 203 -9.55 -0.65 23.88
N LEU A 204 -9.12 0.45 24.54
CA LEU A 204 -7.98 1.23 24.10
C LEU A 204 -6.67 0.43 24.16
N GLU A 205 -6.47 -0.36 25.21
CA GLU A 205 -5.29 -1.22 25.37
C GLU A 205 -5.27 -2.34 24.31
N ARG A 206 -6.41 -2.99 24.06
CA ARG A 206 -6.56 -3.98 23.00
C ARG A 206 -6.29 -3.37 21.62
N TRP A 207 -6.77 -2.15 21.36
CA TRP A 207 -6.50 -1.45 20.11
C TRP A 207 -5.01 -1.12 19.95
N LYS A 208 -4.34 -0.66 21.01
CA LYS A 208 -2.88 -0.45 21.02
C LYS A 208 -2.11 -1.74 20.76
N GLN A 209 -2.53 -2.87 21.35
CA GLN A 209 -1.92 -4.17 21.09
C GLN A 209 -2.09 -4.59 19.62
N GLN A 210 -3.29 -4.43 19.05
CA GLN A 210 -3.53 -4.71 17.63
C GLN A 210 -2.74 -3.79 16.69
N GLU A 211 -2.54 -2.53 17.07
CA GLU A 211 -1.70 -1.62 16.29
C GLU A 211 -0.23 -2.05 16.33
N LYS A 212 0.27 -2.39 17.51
CA LYS A 212 1.62 -2.93 17.69
C LYS A 212 1.83 -4.25 16.92
N GLU A 213 0.88 -5.18 16.97
CA GLU A 213 0.94 -6.42 16.20
C GLU A 213 0.99 -6.15 14.68
N ARG A 214 0.18 -5.19 14.19
CA ARG A 214 0.23 -4.78 12.77
C ARG A 214 1.56 -4.14 12.39
N GLU A 215 2.18 -3.36 13.29
CA GLU A 215 3.51 -2.79 13.09
C GLU A 215 4.60 -3.87 13.07
N ASP A 216 4.56 -4.81 14.01
CA ASP A 216 5.48 -5.94 14.10
C ASP A 216 5.37 -6.85 12.87
N GLU A 217 4.16 -7.13 12.38
CA GLU A 217 3.94 -7.86 11.13
C GLU A 217 4.54 -7.14 9.92
N ARG A 218 4.37 -5.81 9.83
CA ARG A 218 4.98 -5.01 8.75
C ARG A 218 6.50 -5.05 8.84
N HIS A 219 7.05 -4.90 10.04
CA HIS A 219 8.48 -4.97 10.28
C HIS A 219 9.05 -6.35 9.90
N GLN A 220 8.36 -7.44 10.25
CA GLN A 220 8.75 -8.80 9.86
C GLN A 220 8.72 -9.00 8.34
N ARG A 221 7.72 -8.44 7.63
CA ARG A 221 7.68 -8.50 6.16
C ARG A 221 8.86 -7.78 5.52
N VAL A 222 9.18 -6.57 6.01
CA VAL A 222 10.33 -5.81 5.53
C VAL A 222 11.65 -6.54 5.83
N LEU A 223 11.75 -7.17 7.00
CA LEU A 223 12.93 -7.95 7.37
C LEU A 223 13.12 -9.16 6.44
N LYS A 224 12.06 -9.92 6.18
CA LYS A 224 12.10 -11.05 5.23
C LYS A 224 12.46 -10.60 3.81
N GLU A 225 11.85 -9.53 3.33
CA GLU A 225 12.17 -8.99 2.01
C GLU A 225 13.63 -8.51 1.92
N LYS A 226 14.19 -7.98 3.02
CA LYS A 226 15.61 -7.64 3.10
C LYS A 226 16.49 -8.89 3.08
N GLU A 227 16.15 -9.92 3.85
CA GLU A 227 16.86 -11.20 3.85
C GLU A 227 16.85 -11.84 2.46
N ASP A 228 15.70 -11.91 1.80
CA ASP A 228 15.55 -12.43 0.43
C ASP A 228 16.39 -11.64 -0.58
N ARG A 229 16.41 -10.30 -0.48
CA ARG A 229 17.27 -9.44 -1.31
C ARG A 229 18.76 -9.69 -1.05
N ASP A 230 19.15 -9.81 0.21
CA ASP A 230 20.54 -10.08 0.59
C ASP A 230 20.97 -11.48 0.10
N GLU A 231 20.08 -12.47 0.14
CA GLU A 231 20.30 -13.80 -0.42
C GLU A 231 20.44 -13.77 -1.95
N GLN A 232 19.58 -13.03 -2.65
CA GLN A 232 19.69 -12.83 -4.10
C GLN A 232 21.01 -12.15 -4.48
N LEU A 233 21.39 -11.10 -3.77
CA LEU A 233 22.67 -10.41 -4.01
C LEU A 233 23.87 -11.32 -3.74
N ARG A 234 23.81 -12.16 -2.70
CA ARG A 234 24.86 -13.17 -2.42
C ARG A 234 24.94 -14.20 -3.54
N TYR A 235 23.80 -14.67 -4.04
CA TYR A 235 23.75 -15.63 -5.13
C TYR A 235 24.29 -15.05 -6.44
N GLU A 236 23.88 -13.83 -6.81
CA GLU A 236 24.41 -13.12 -7.99
C GLU A 236 25.92 -12.89 -7.88
N LYS A 237 26.41 -12.49 -6.70
CA LYS A 237 27.84 -12.31 -6.47
C LYS A 237 28.60 -13.62 -6.64
N LEU A 238 28.11 -14.71 -6.08
CA LEU A 238 28.71 -16.04 -6.22
C LEU A 238 28.74 -16.49 -7.69
N LEU A 239 27.65 -16.27 -8.43
CA LEU A 239 27.56 -16.62 -9.85
C LEU A 239 28.57 -15.81 -10.68
N LYS A 240 28.66 -14.51 -10.42
CA LYS A 240 29.61 -13.63 -11.10
C LYS A 240 31.07 -13.99 -10.79
N ASP A 241 31.37 -14.30 -9.53
CA ASP A 241 32.70 -14.74 -9.12
C ASP A 241 33.07 -16.08 -9.81
N GLN A 242 32.11 -17.00 -9.96
CA GLN A 242 32.30 -18.25 -10.72
C GLN A 242 32.53 -18.00 -12.22
N GLU A 243 31.76 -17.11 -12.85
CA GLU A 243 31.95 -16.74 -14.25
C GLU A 243 33.31 -16.06 -14.48
N GLU A 244 33.70 -15.15 -13.58
CA GLU A 244 35.00 -14.48 -13.64
C GLU A 244 36.14 -15.49 -13.47
N GLN A 245 35.99 -16.45 -12.55
CA GLN A 245 36.96 -17.51 -12.36
C GLN A 245 37.06 -18.41 -13.59
N ARG A 246 35.93 -18.82 -14.18
CA ARG A 246 35.92 -19.60 -15.43
C ARG A 246 36.57 -18.85 -16.58
N ARG A 247 36.29 -17.56 -16.71
CA ARG A 247 36.93 -16.71 -17.72
C ARG A 247 38.43 -16.60 -17.50
N LYS A 248 38.88 -16.42 -16.25
CA LYS A 248 40.31 -16.43 -15.90
C LYS A 248 40.95 -17.77 -16.24
N ASP A 249 40.29 -18.89 -15.93
CA ASP A 249 40.80 -20.22 -16.26
C ASP A 249 40.88 -20.45 -17.78
N GLU A 250 39.89 -19.98 -18.54
CA GLU A 250 39.88 -20.02 -20.02
C GLU A 250 40.98 -19.11 -20.62
N GLU A 251 41.19 -17.92 -20.05
CA GLU A 251 42.27 -16.99 -20.46
C GLU A 251 43.65 -17.60 -20.17
N VAL A 252 43.85 -18.23 -19.00
CA VAL A 252 45.09 -18.95 -18.66
C VAL A 252 45.32 -20.11 -19.63
N GLN A 253 44.30 -20.91 -19.92
CA GLN A 253 44.41 -22.01 -20.90
C GLN A 253 44.78 -21.51 -22.30
N LEU A 254 44.23 -20.36 -22.73
CA LEU A 254 44.58 -19.76 -24.00
C LEU A 254 46.04 -19.29 -24.03
N VAL A 255 46.48 -18.63 -22.96
CA VAL A 255 47.87 -18.19 -22.81
C VAL A 255 48.81 -19.39 -22.82
N ASP A 256 48.52 -20.44 -22.07
CA ASP A 256 49.31 -21.68 -22.05
C ASP A 256 49.39 -22.32 -23.44
N LYS A 257 48.27 -22.31 -24.19
CA LYS A 257 48.25 -22.79 -25.57
C LYS A 257 49.13 -21.95 -26.49
N ILE A 258 49.06 -20.62 -26.39
CA ILE A 258 49.90 -19.71 -27.18
C ILE A 258 51.38 -19.92 -26.83
N VAL A 259 51.72 -20.04 -25.55
CA VAL A 259 53.10 -20.31 -25.10
C VAL A 259 53.58 -21.65 -25.67
N SER A 260 52.76 -22.71 -25.60
CA SER A 260 53.10 -24.00 -26.19
C SER A 260 53.27 -23.94 -27.70
N GLU A 261 52.43 -23.18 -28.42
CA GLU A 261 52.56 -22.97 -29.86
C GLU A 261 53.82 -22.17 -30.21
N MET A 262 54.13 -21.11 -29.45
CA MET A 262 55.35 -20.31 -29.59
C MET A 262 56.60 -21.15 -29.34
N GLU A 263 56.63 -21.97 -28.28
CA GLU A 263 57.75 -22.88 -28.01
C GLU A 263 57.91 -23.92 -29.13
N ALA A 264 56.81 -24.45 -29.65
CA ALA A 264 56.84 -25.39 -30.76
C ALA A 264 57.37 -24.73 -32.04
N ASP A 265 56.96 -23.50 -32.33
CA ASP A 265 57.44 -22.71 -33.47
C ASP A 265 58.91 -22.32 -33.30
N GLN A 266 59.35 -21.97 -32.09
CA GLN A 266 60.75 -21.70 -31.79
C GLN A 266 61.59 -22.97 -32.01
N LYS A 267 61.16 -24.13 -31.53
CA LYS A 267 61.82 -25.43 -31.81
C LYS A 267 61.83 -25.77 -33.31
N ARG A 268 60.75 -25.47 -34.05
CA ARG A 268 60.69 -25.65 -35.52
C ARG A 268 61.67 -24.72 -36.22
N HIS A 269 61.77 -23.47 -35.78
CA HIS A 269 62.70 -22.48 -36.30
C HIS A 269 64.15 -22.88 -36.02
N GLU A 270 64.46 -23.37 -34.81
CA GLU A 270 65.77 -23.88 -34.45
C GLU A 270 66.15 -25.11 -35.27
N LYS A 271 65.21 -26.07 -35.43
CA LYS A 271 65.40 -27.22 -36.34
C LYS A 271 65.68 -26.78 -37.77
N LYS A 272 64.96 -25.79 -38.30
CA LYS A 272 65.24 -25.21 -39.63
C LYS A 272 66.63 -24.59 -39.69
N LYS A 273 67.03 -23.78 -38.69
CA LYS A 273 68.38 -23.21 -38.57
C LYS A 273 69.47 -24.28 -38.48
N GLU A 274 69.19 -25.42 -37.83
CA GLU A 274 70.13 -26.52 -37.74
C GLU A 274 70.20 -27.30 -39.06
N GLN A 275 69.07 -27.55 -39.71
CA GLN A 275 69.01 -28.17 -41.03
C GLN A 275 69.72 -27.33 -42.09
N THR A 276 69.55 -26.00 -42.09
CA THR A 276 70.29 -25.11 -43.00
C THR A 276 71.78 -25.12 -42.70
N ARG A 277 72.20 -25.11 -41.43
CA ARG A 277 73.61 -25.27 -41.04
C ARG A 277 74.19 -26.61 -41.47
N ARG A 278 73.45 -27.72 -41.30
CA ARG A 278 73.86 -29.05 -41.75
C ARG A 278 73.94 -29.12 -43.28
N ALA A 279 72.97 -28.53 -43.98
CA ALA A 279 72.99 -28.44 -45.44
C ALA A 279 74.19 -27.62 -45.94
N MET A 280 74.48 -26.46 -45.33
CA MET A 280 75.67 -25.68 -45.65
C MET A 280 76.96 -26.46 -45.38
N ARG A 281 77.08 -27.14 -44.23
CA ARG A 281 78.23 -28.00 -43.94
C ARG A 281 78.41 -29.09 -44.98
N LYS A 282 77.32 -29.74 -45.40
CA LYS A 282 77.35 -30.76 -46.45
C LYS A 282 77.78 -30.18 -47.80
N VAL A 283 77.31 -28.98 -48.15
CA VAL A 283 77.78 -28.27 -49.35
C VAL A 283 79.27 -27.95 -49.24
N PHE A 284 79.77 -27.51 -48.08
CA PHE A 284 81.20 -27.28 -47.87
C PHE A 284 82.04 -28.57 -47.95
N GLU A 285 81.55 -29.68 -47.39
CA GLU A 285 82.19 -31.00 -47.52
C GLU A 285 82.22 -31.45 -48.98
N GLN A 286 81.10 -31.35 -49.69
CA GLN A 286 81.00 -31.70 -51.11
C GLN A 286 81.90 -30.79 -51.98
N ASN A 287 81.96 -29.48 -51.69
CA ASN A 287 82.87 -28.57 -52.37
C ASN A 287 84.34 -28.90 -52.06
N ALA A 288 84.66 -29.29 -50.83
CA ALA A 288 86.02 -29.69 -50.46
C ALA A 288 86.41 -31.02 -51.12
N GLU A 289 85.48 -31.98 -51.23
CA GLU A 289 85.67 -33.22 -51.97
C GLU A 289 85.81 -32.98 -53.48
N ASP A 290 84.97 -32.11 -54.06
CA ASP A 290 85.07 -31.72 -55.47
C ASP A 290 86.35 -30.94 -55.74
N GLN A 291 86.80 -30.10 -54.81
CA GLN A 291 88.10 -29.43 -54.90
C GLN A 291 89.24 -30.44 -54.84
N ARG A 292 89.17 -31.43 -53.93
CA ARG A 292 90.15 -32.54 -53.88
C ARG A 292 90.14 -33.36 -55.16
N LYS A 293 88.98 -33.67 -55.72
CA LYS A 293 88.85 -34.38 -57.01
C LYS A 293 89.39 -33.55 -58.16
N ARG A 294 89.14 -32.23 -58.17
CA ARG A 294 89.71 -31.31 -59.16
C ARG A 294 91.22 -31.19 -59.02
N ASP A 295 91.74 -31.10 -57.80
CA ASP A 295 93.17 -31.06 -57.54
C ASP A 295 93.85 -32.38 -57.90
N GLN A 296 93.19 -33.51 -57.64
CA GLN A 296 93.66 -34.84 -58.02
C GLN A 296 93.60 -35.04 -59.53
N ALA A 297 92.51 -34.66 -60.19
CA ALA A 297 92.39 -34.64 -61.64
C ALA A 297 93.38 -33.65 -62.28
N ALA A 298 93.69 -32.52 -61.64
CA ALA A 298 94.71 -31.58 -62.08
C ALA A 298 96.12 -32.13 -61.87
N ARG A 299 96.37 -32.93 -60.83
CA ARG A 299 97.64 -33.65 -60.65
C ARG A 299 97.80 -34.77 -61.66
N GLU A 300 96.77 -35.59 -61.87
CA GLU A 300 96.76 -36.62 -62.91
C GLU A 300 96.85 -36.00 -64.31
N ALA A 301 96.21 -34.84 -64.53
CA ALA A 301 96.36 -34.09 -65.76
C ALA A 301 97.78 -33.57 -65.91
N LYS A 302 98.41 -33.01 -64.86
CA LYS A 302 99.82 -32.58 -64.87
C LYS A 302 100.81 -33.73 -65.00
N GLU A 303 100.49 -34.92 -64.51
CA GLU A 303 101.30 -36.13 -64.68
C GLU A 303 101.18 -36.63 -66.12
N LYS A 304 99.96 -36.68 -66.67
CA LYS A 304 99.74 -36.92 -68.10
C LYS A 304 100.34 -35.83 -68.97
N GLU A 305 100.33 -34.57 -68.53
CA GLU A 305 101.00 -33.45 -69.19
C GLU A 305 102.50 -33.57 -69.08
N ALA A 306 103.04 -34.07 -67.97
CA ALA A 306 104.48 -34.32 -67.82
C ALA A 306 104.93 -35.53 -68.65
N GLU A 307 104.07 -36.53 -68.83
CA GLU A 307 104.28 -37.67 -69.73
C GLU A 307 104.19 -37.23 -71.18
N THR A 308 103.17 -36.45 -71.55
CA THR A 308 103.06 -35.88 -72.89
C THR A 308 104.13 -34.82 -73.14
N ILE A 309 104.62 -34.07 -72.16
CA ILE A 309 105.75 -33.13 -72.28
C ILE A 309 107.07 -33.90 -72.43
N LYS A 310 107.22 -35.09 -71.83
CA LYS A 310 108.40 -35.95 -72.08
C LYS A 310 108.37 -36.56 -73.48
N GLU A 311 107.19 -36.93 -73.98
CA GLU A 311 107.01 -37.41 -75.36
C GLU A 311 107.07 -36.25 -76.38
N TYR A 312 106.62 -35.06 -75.99
CA TYR A 312 106.62 -33.84 -76.79
C TYR A 312 108.00 -33.22 -76.86
N ASN A 313 108.79 -33.16 -75.77
CA ASN A 313 110.20 -32.72 -75.81
C ASN A 313 111.07 -33.63 -76.70
N ARG A 314 110.70 -34.91 -76.85
CA ARG A 314 111.38 -35.84 -77.78
C ARG A 314 111.02 -35.57 -79.25
N VAL A 315 109.86 -34.98 -79.50
CA VAL A 315 109.35 -34.62 -80.83
C VAL A 315 109.58 -33.12 -81.14
N LEU A 316 109.90 -32.29 -80.14
CA LEU A 316 110.13 -30.83 -80.27
C LEU A 316 111.52 -30.50 -80.82
N ASP A 317 112.56 -31.25 -80.46
CA ASP A 317 113.88 -31.16 -81.09
C ASP A 317 113.81 -31.52 -82.60
N GLU A 318 112.79 -32.25 -83.02
CA GLU A 318 112.54 -32.62 -84.43
C GLU A 318 111.52 -31.70 -85.15
N GLN A 319 110.86 -30.76 -84.45
CA GLN A 319 109.76 -29.96 -85.02
C GLN A 319 109.87 -28.43 -84.83
N GLU A 320 110.82 -27.92 -84.03
CA GLU A 320 111.15 -26.47 -83.98
C GLU A 320 111.67 -25.92 -85.31
N GLU A 321 112.14 -26.78 -86.22
CA GLU A 321 112.54 -26.37 -87.57
C GLU A 321 111.33 -26.14 -88.50
N ALA A 322 110.14 -26.62 -88.16
CA ALA A 322 109.07 -26.74 -89.16
C ALA A 322 108.09 -25.56 -89.26
N LYS A 323 107.73 -24.85 -88.18
CA LYS A 323 106.51 -24.00 -88.22
C LYS A 323 106.49 -22.90 -87.15
N ALA A 324 107.01 -21.69 -87.31
CA ALA A 324 107.01 -20.79 -88.48
C ALA A 324 105.68 -20.66 -89.25
N LYS A 325 104.74 -21.60 -89.13
CA LYS A 325 103.48 -21.62 -89.89
C LYS A 325 102.23 -21.35 -89.03
N GLU A 326 102.35 -21.32 -87.71
CA GLU A 326 101.21 -21.06 -86.80
C GLU A 326 101.15 -19.60 -86.32
N LEU A 327 101.77 -18.68 -87.07
CA LEU A 327 101.50 -17.24 -86.95
C LEU A 327 100.05 -16.90 -87.37
N SER A 328 99.35 -17.84 -88.04
CA SER A 328 97.96 -17.71 -88.49
C SER A 328 96.91 -17.82 -87.38
N GLU A 329 97.21 -18.49 -86.26
CA GLU A 329 96.24 -18.63 -85.15
C GLU A 329 96.16 -17.38 -84.25
N ARG A 330 97.09 -16.44 -84.43
CA ARG A 330 97.12 -15.18 -83.66
C ARG A 330 95.97 -14.23 -84.01
N MET A 331 95.39 -14.34 -85.20
CA MET A 331 94.24 -13.53 -85.65
C MET A 331 92.91 -13.97 -85.02
N GLU A 332 92.79 -15.22 -84.55
CA GLU A 332 91.52 -15.77 -84.03
C GLU A 332 91.25 -15.37 -82.57
N ARG A 333 92.29 -15.03 -81.80
CA ARG A 333 92.17 -14.59 -80.40
C ARG A 333 91.61 -13.18 -80.22
N GLN A 334 91.66 -12.32 -81.25
CA GLN A 334 91.17 -10.93 -81.14
C GLN A 334 89.64 -10.82 -81.31
N ALA A 335 88.99 -11.81 -81.93
CA ALA A 335 87.54 -11.83 -82.14
C ALA A 335 86.74 -12.28 -80.90
N GLN A 336 87.34 -13.10 -80.01
CA GLN A 336 86.64 -13.64 -78.83
C GLN A 336 86.54 -12.67 -77.64
N LEU A 337 87.31 -11.56 -77.65
CA LEU A 337 87.29 -10.56 -76.59
C LEU A 337 86.12 -9.55 -76.75
N MET A 338 85.73 -9.21 -77.98
CA MET A 338 84.61 -8.29 -78.23
C MET A 338 83.24 -8.90 -77.90
N LYS A 339 83.09 -10.23 -77.98
CA LYS A 339 81.80 -10.91 -77.71
C LYS A 339 81.46 -10.99 -76.22
N LYS A 340 82.47 -11.11 -75.34
CA LYS A 340 82.28 -11.20 -73.87
C LYS A 340 81.92 -9.88 -73.19
N LEU A 341 82.14 -8.73 -73.83
CA LEU A 341 81.78 -7.42 -73.27
C LEU A 341 80.31 -7.06 -73.53
N GLN A 342 79.71 -7.60 -74.60
CA GLN A 342 78.33 -7.32 -75.00
C GLN A 342 77.30 -8.16 -74.22
N GLU A 343 77.65 -9.39 -73.80
CA GLU A 343 76.76 -10.28 -73.03
C GLU A 343 76.63 -9.88 -71.53
N ASN A 344 77.62 -9.19 -70.95
CA ASN A 344 77.56 -8.72 -69.55
C ASN A 344 76.69 -7.46 -69.36
N VAL A 345 76.44 -6.68 -70.41
CA VAL A 345 75.61 -5.47 -70.34
C VAL A 345 74.12 -5.79 -70.55
N SER A 346 73.81 -6.87 -71.27
CA SER A 346 72.43 -7.35 -71.46
C SER A 346 71.88 -8.10 -70.25
N SER A 347 72.70 -8.84 -69.49
CA SER A 347 72.26 -9.53 -68.25
C SER A 347 71.94 -8.55 -67.12
N ILE A 348 72.75 -7.50 -66.93
CA ILE A 348 72.52 -6.45 -65.92
C ILE A 348 71.25 -5.63 -66.22
N ARG A 349 70.88 -5.47 -67.50
CA ARG A 349 69.63 -4.78 -67.90
C ARG A 349 68.37 -5.63 -67.67
N GLN A 350 68.46 -6.96 -67.72
CA GLN A 350 67.31 -7.85 -67.44
C GLN A 350 67.03 -7.97 -65.94
N GLU A 351 68.06 -8.10 -65.09
CA GLU A 351 67.88 -8.19 -63.62
C GLU A 351 67.34 -6.88 -63.01
N SER A 352 67.61 -5.72 -63.60
CA SER A 352 67.03 -4.43 -63.20
C SER A 352 65.54 -4.28 -63.56
N GLY A 353 65.07 -4.94 -64.63
CA GLY A 353 63.66 -4.88 -65.05
C GLY A 353 62.73 -5.71 -64.16
N ASP A 354 63.21 -6.85 -63.67
CA ASP A 354 62.43 -7.76 -62.82
C ASP A 354 62.26 -7.23 -61.39
N ALA A 355 63.24 -6.48 -60.88
CA ALA A 355 63.20 -5.86 -59.54
C ALA A 355 62.20 -4.70 -59.43
N ASP A 356 62.03 -3.90 -60.50
CA ASP A 356 61.01 -2.86 -60.56
C ASP A 356 59.61 -3.44 -60.78
N ALA A 357 59.49 -4.51 -61.58
CA ALA A 357 58.23 -5.23 -61.76
C ALA A 357 57.74 -5.90 -60.46
N THR A 358 58.64 -6.44 -59.64
CA THR A 358 58.29 -6.99 -58.32
C THR A 358 57.89 -5.91 -57.33
N ARG A 359 58.55 -4.75 -57.35
CA ARG A 359 58.22 -3.62 -56.47
C ARG A 359 56.86 -3.00 -56.80
N ALA A 360 56.53 -2.88 -58.09
CA ALA A 360 55.22 -2.44 -58.55
C ALA A 360 54.09 -3.42 -58.14
N ARG A 361 54.32 -4.73 -58.28
CA ARG A 361 53.36 -5.75 -57.81
C ARG A 361 53.16 -5.72 -56.29
N ALA A 362 54.23 -5.57 -55.52
CA ALA A 362 54.14 -5.49 -54.06
C ALA A 362 53.32 -4.28 -53.58
N GLN A 363 53.47 -3.11 -54.23
CA GLN A 363 52.66 -1.93 -53.92
C GLN A 363 51.19 -2.11 -54.31
N GLN A 364 50.91 -2.82 -55.41
CA GLN A 364 49.55 -3.13 -55.84
C GLN A 364 48.87 -4.10 -54.86
N GLU A 365 49.58 -5.14 -54.41
CA GLU A 365 49.10 -6.07 -53.39
C GLU A 365 48.86 -5.40 -52.04
N GLU A 366 49.67 -4.42 -51.65
CA GLU A 366 49.48 -3.64 -50.41
C GLU A 366 48.23 -2.74 -50.49
N GLN A 367 47.99 -2.09 -51.64
CA GLN A 367 46.75 -1.33 -51.85
C GLN A 367 45.51 -2.22 -51.89
N ASP A 368 45.59 -3.39 -52.53
CA ASP A 368 44.50 -4.35 -52.56
C ASP A 368 44.17 -4.86 -51.16
N ARG A 369 45.19 -5.14 -50.32
CA ARG A 369 44.99 -5.50 -48.91
C ARG A 369 44.29 -4.40 -48.11
N HIS A 370 44.73 -3.16 -48.25
CA HIS A 370 44.05 -2.03 -47.60
C HIS A 370 42.60 -1.87 -48.07
N TYR A 371 42.32 -2.12 -49.34
CA TYR A 371 40.97 -2.10 -49.87
C TYR A 371 40.10 -3.22 -49.26
N PHE A 372 40.62 -4.45 -49.19
CA PHE A 372 39.93 -5.58 -48.57
C PHE A 372 39.68 -5.36 -47.07
N GLU A 373 40.65 -4.82 -46.33
CA GLU A 373 40.50 -4.48 -44.91
C GLU A 373 39.45 -3.39 -44.70
N ALA A 374 39.46 -2.33 -45.52
CA ALA A 374 38.46 -1.27 -45.46
C ALA A 374 37.05 -1.79 -45.77
N GLU A 375 36.92 -2.70 -46.75
CA GLU A 375 35.65 -3.33 -47.08
C GLU A 375 35.17 -4.28 -45.97
N ALA A 376 36.07 -5.05 -45.36
CA ALA A 376 35.76 -5.91 -44.21
C ALA A 376 35.27 -5.09 -43.00
N ILE A 377 35.92 -3.96 -42.68
CA ILE A 377 35.50 -3.05 -41.60
C ILE A 377 34.11 -2.48 -41.91
N LYS A 378 33.83 -2.09 -43.16
CA LYS A 378 32.52 -1.57 -43.57
C LYS A 378 31.43 -2.63 -43.39
N GLN A 379 31.69 -3.88 -43.77
CA GLN A 379 30.76 -5.00 -43.58
C GLN A 379 30.53 -5.31 -42.10
N GLN A 380 31.59 -5.30 -41.29
CA GLN A 380 31.50 -5.50 -39.84
C GLN A 380 30.66 -4.39 -39.18
N ARG A 381 30.87 -3.13 -39.57
CA ARG A 381 30.07 -2.00 -39.07
C ARG A 381 28.61 -2.11 -39.46
N LEU A 382 28.30 -2.55 -40.69
CA LEU A 382 26.93 -2.82 -41.12
C LEU A 382 26.29 -3.96 -40.32
N LYS A 383 27.03 -5.03 -40.05
CA LYS A 383 26.56 -6.15 -39.21
C LYS A 383 26.28 -5.69 -37.79
N GLN A 384 27.18 -4.88 -37.21
CA GLN A 384 27.01 -4.30 -35.89
C GLN A 384 25.76 -3.40 -35.82
N MET A 385 25.59 -2.49 -36.78
CA MET A 385 24.39 -1.63 -36.88
C MET A 385 23.09 -2.45 -37.01
N ARG A 386 23.11 -3.59 -37.70
CA ARG A 386 21.95 -4.49 -37.79
C ARG A 386 21.63 -5.14 -36.44
N LEU A 387 22.65 -5.61 -35.71
CA LEU A 387 22.48 -6.20 -34.38
C LEU A 387 22.00 -5.16 -33.36
N GLU A 388 22.56 -3.95 -33.39
CA GLU A 388 22.12 -2.83 -32.55
C GLU A 388 20.67 -2.44 -32.82
N ASN A 389 20.26 -2.35 -34.09
CA ASN A 389 18.87 -2.12 -34.47
C ASN A 389 17.94 -3.25 -34.01
N GLN A 390 18.36 -4.51 -34.15
CA GLN A 390 17.57 -5.66 -33.69
C GLN A 390 17.42 -5.64 -32.16
N ALA A 391 18.50 -5.36 -31.42
CA ALA A 391 18.48 -5.23 -29.97
C ALA A 391 17.59 -4.07 -29.51
N TYR A 392 17.63 -2.94 -30.22
CA TYR A 392 16.74 -1.81 -29.96
C TYR A 392 15.27 -2.18 -30.16
N LEU A 393 14.94 -2.89 -31.25
CA LEU A 393 13.57 -3.35 -31.50
C LEU A 393 13.08 -4.33 -30.42
N LEU A 394 13.93 -5.27 -30.01
CA LEU A 394 13.62 -6.22 -28.94
C LEU A 394 13.38 -5.51 -27.61
N LYS A 395 14.22 -4.52 -27.28
CA LYS A 395 14.05 -3.68 -26.09
C LYS A 395 12.72 -2.92 -26.14
N GLN A 396 12.37 -2.35 -27.30
CA GLN A 396 11.10 -1.65 -27.48
C GLN A 396 9.89 -2.58 -27.34
N MET A 397 9.99 -3.82 -27.85
CA MET A 397 8.95 -4.84 -27.65
C MET A 397 8.80 -5.22 -26.18
N GLN A 398 9.91 -5.48 -25.50
CA GLN A 398 9.93 -5.81 -24.08
C GLN A 398 9.35 -4.69 -23.21
N GLU A 399 9.72 -3.44 -23.49
CA GLU A 399 9.18 -2.27 -22.77
C GLU A 399 7.68 -2.13 -23.00
N ARG A 400 7.21 -2.30 -24.24
CA ARG A 400 5.78 -2.26 -24.56
C ARG A 400 5.01 -3.38 -23.87
N ASP A 401 5.57 -4.59 -23.81
CA ASP A 401 4.90 -5.72 -23.17
C ASP A 401 4.93 -5.58 -21.63
N SER A 402 5.99 -5.03 -21.05
CA SER A 402 6.05 -4.67 -19.62
C SER A 402 4.96 -3.65 -19.27
N ARG A 403 4.80 -2.59 -20.07
CA ARG A 403 3.72 -1.61 -19.87
C ARG A 403 2.32 -2.23 -19.93
N LYS A 404 2.11 -3.20 -20.83
CA LYS A 404 0.82 -3.92 -20.89
C LYS A 404 0.59 -4.75 -19.64
N ASP A 405 1.63 -5.37 -19.08
CA ASP A 405 1.51 -6.17 -17.88
C ASP A 405 1.27 -5.29 -16.64
N ASP A 406 1.92 -4.13 -16.57
CA ASP A 406 1.63 -3.10 -15.56
C ASP A 406 0.18 -2.60 -15.67
N ASP A 407 -0.30 -2.32 -16.89
CA ASP A 407 -1.69 -1.90 -17.14
C ASP A 407 -2.70 -2.97 -16.73
N LYS A 408 -2.42 -4.25 -17.02
CA LYS A 408 -3.25 -5.38 -16.56
C LYS A 408 -3.25 -5.47 -15.05
N TYR A 409 -2.08 -5.39 -14.41
CA TYR A 409 -1.95 -5.44 -12.96
C TYR A 409 -2.73 -4.31 -12.27
N LEU A 410 -2.64 -3.08 -12.79
CA LEU A 410 -3.44 -1.95 -12.31
C LEU A 410 -4.94 -2.19 -12.50
N THR A 411 -5.34 -2.76 -13.63
CA THR A 411 -6.74 -3.11 -13.93
C THR A 411 -7.25 -4.18 -12.95
N ASP A 412 -6.44 -5.19 -12.65
CA ASP A 412 -6.77 -6.26 -11.71
C ASP A 412 -6.90 -5.73 -10.28
N ILE A 413 -6.00 -4.85 -9.84
CA ILE A 413 -6.13 -4.16 -8.54
C ILE A 413 -7.43 -3.35 -8.49
N GLN A 414 -7.74 -2.60 -9.55
CA GLN A 414 -8.96 -1.82 -9.61
C GLN A 414 -10.21 -2.71 -9.52
N ALA A 415 -10.21 -3.87 -10.19
CA ALA A 415 -11.28 -4.86 -10.11
C ALA A 415 -11.44 -5.41 -8.69
N GLN A 416 -10.33 -5.76 -8.02
CA GLN A 416 -10.35 -6.25 -6.63
C GLN A 416 -10.89 -5.21 -5.64
N ILE A 417 -10.52 -3.94 -5.80
CA ILE A 417 -11.05 -2.85 -4.96
C ILE A 417 -12.56 -2.74 -5.16
N MET A 418 -13.04 -2.74 -6.41
CA MET A 418 -14.47 -2.68 -6.70
C MET A 418 -15.25 -3.88 -6.17
N GLU A 419 -14.67 -5.07 -6.23
CA GLU A 419 -15.27 -6.28 -5.65
C GLU A 419 -15.38 -6.15 -4.13
N ARG A 420 -14.31 -5.71 -3.46
CA ARG A 420 -14.30 -5.48 -2.01
C ARG A 420 -15.32 -4.42 -1.59
N ASP A 421 -15.37 -3.28 -2.28
CA ASP A 421 -16.35 -2.22 -2.04
C ASP A 421 -17.79 -2.75 -2.17
N THR A 422 -18.03 -3.63 -3.14
CA THR A 422 -19.33 -4.28 -3.35
C THR A 422 -19.67 -5.24 -2.21
N GLN A 423 -18.69 -6.02 -1.73
CA GLN A 423 -18.86 -6.90 -0.58
C GLN A 423 -19.13 -6.10 0.72
N ASP A 424 -18.36 -5.03 0.96
CA ASP A 424 -18.52 -4.14 2.12
C ASP A 424 -19.90 -3.45 2.09
N PHE A 425 -20.35 -2.99 0.93
CA PHE A 425 -21.70 -2.45 0.77
C PHE A 425 -22.78 -3.49 1.13
N ASN A 426 -22.64 -4.72 0.63
CA ASN A 426 -23.59 -5.80 0.90
C ASN A 426 -23.61 -6.22 2.37
N THR A 427 -22.46 -6.25 3.04
CA THR A 427 -22.41 -6.56 4.49
C THR A 427 -23.07 -5.48 5.32
N VAL A 428 -22.81 -4.20 5.00
CA VAL A 428 -23.47 -3.07 5.66
C VAL A 428 -24.99 -3.08 5.44
N GLU A 429 -25.47 -3.37 4.23
CA GLU A 429 -26.92 -3.50 3.97
C GLU A 429 -27.53 -4.68 4.73
N LYS A 430 -26.86 -5.84 4.78
CA LYS A 430 -27.29 -6.96 5.62
C LYS A 430 -27.38 -6.57 7.09
N GLN A 431 -26.38 -5.86 7.61
CA GLN A 431 -26.37 -5.39 8.99
C GLN A 431 -27.54 -4.43 9.26
N LYS A 432 -27.81 -3.46 8.38
CA LYS A 432 -28.98 -2.57 8.51
C LYS A 432 -30.31 -3.31 8.53
N VAL A 433 -30.42 -4.43 7.81
CA VAL A 433 -31.62 -5.27 7.84
C VAL A 433 -31.72 -6.00 9.18
N ILE A 434 -30.62 -6.55 9.69
CA ILE A 434 -30.55 -7.19 11.01
C ILE A 434 -30.91 -6.18 12.11
N ASP A 435 -30.27 -5.02 12.16
CA ASP A 435 -30.52 -3.96 13.15
C ASP A 435 -31.97 -3.46 13.12
N ARG A 436 -32.59 -3.42 11.93
CA ARG A 436 -34.03 -3.10 11.79
C ARG A 436 -34.88 -4.21 12.40
N ARG A 437 -34.57 -5.47 12.12
CA ARG A 437 -35.29 -6.62 12.66
C ARG A 437 -35.15 -6.69 14.18
N GLU A 438 -33.96 -6.47 14.73
CA GLU A 438 -33.71 -6.46 16.17
C GLU A 438 -34.50 -5.36 16.88
N ARG A 439 -34.52 -4.14 16.33
CA ARG A 439 -35.35 -3.05 16.87
C ARG A 439 -36.83 -3.39 16.81
N SER A 440 -37.32 -3.94 15.70
CA SER A 440 -38.72 -4.38 15.59
C SER A 440 -39.07 -5.46 16.61
N VAL A 441 -38.19 -6.43 16.84
CA VAL A 441 -38.37 -7.48 17.86
C VAL A 441 -38.35 -6.88 19.27
N ALA A 442 -37.45 -5.93 19.55
CA ALA A 442 -37.41 -5.24 20.83
C ALA A 442 -38.71 -4.46 21.10
N TYR A 443 -39.22 -3.72 20.10
CA TYR A 443 -40.51 -3.04 20.19
C TYR A 443 -41.67 -4.01 20.37
N GLN A 444 -41.66 -5.15 19.66
CA GLN A 444 -42.67 -6.18 19.84
C GLN A 444 -42.67 -6.73 21.27
N LYS A 445 -41.50 -7.02 21.84
CA LYS A 445 -41.37 -7.46 23.24
C LYS A 445 -41.90 -6.41 24.20
N GLU A 446 -41.62 -5.13 23.96
CA GLU A 446 -42.12 -4.03 24.79
C GLU A 446 -43.65 -3.89 24.71
N ILE A 447 -44.25 -4.03 23.51
CA ILE A 447 -45.70 -4.03 23.34
C ILE A 447 -46.33 -5.21 24.08
N ILE A 448 -45.73 -6.40 24.02
CA ILE A 448 -46.21 -7.58 24.76
C ILE A 448 -46.19 -7.29 26.27
N LYS A 449 -45.09 -6.75 26.81
CA LYS A 449 -45.04 -6.33 28.23
C LYS A 449 -46.13 -5.32 28.59
N GLN A 450 -46.40 -4.35 27.72
CA GLN A 450 -47.48 -3.39 27.94
C GLN A 450 -48.85 -4.05 27.91
N MET A 451 -49.06 -5.03 27.04
CA MET A 451 -50.29 -5.82 27.00
C MET A 451 -50.46 -6.66 28.26
N GLU A 452 -49.41 -7.34 28.72
CA GLU A 452 -49.40 -8.11 29.97
C GLU A 452 -49.68 -7.21 31.17
N TRP A 453 -49.03 -6.05 31.25
CA TRP A 453 -49.27 -5.06 32.30
C TRP A 453 -50.72 -4.55 32.29
N LYS A 454 -51.25 -4.20 31.10
CA LYS A 454 -52.67 -3.81 30.96
C LYS A 454 -53.63 -4.94 31.26
N ALA A 455 -53.27 -6.19 30.94
CA ALA A 455 -54.09 -7.36 31.24
C ALA A 455 -54.13 -7.62 32.76
N ALA A 456 -53.00 -7.49 33.45
CA ALA A 456 -52.94 -7.55 34.92
C ALA A 456 -53.78 -6.43 35.57
N GLN A 457 -53.77 -5.22 34.99
CA GLN A 457 -54.64 -4.12 35.46
C GLN A 457 -56.12 -4.29 35.13
N ARG A 458 -56.51 -5.24 34.28
CA ARG A 458 -57.92 -5.53 33.97
C ARG A 458 -58.58 -6.44 35.01
N GLU A 459 -57.83 -6.97 35.97
CA GLU A 459 -58.44 -7.54 37.16
C GLU A 459 -59.07 -6.38 37.94
N ILE A 460 -60.40 -6.27 37.83
CA ILE A 460 -61.23 -5.28 38.52
C ILE A 460 -61.32 -5.73 39.98
N GLU A 461 -60.21 -5.62 40.70
CA GLU A 461 -60.22 -5.76 42.14
C GLU A 461 -60.72 -4.44 42.73
N MET A 462 -61.64 -4.55 43.67
CA MET A 462 -62.12 -3.42 44.44
C MET A 462 -60.91 -2.75 45.10
N SER A 463 -60.75 -1.43 44.91
CA SER A 463 -59.61 -0.72 45.48
C SER A 463 -59.57 -0.89 47.00
N ASP A 464 -58.39 -0.94 47.63
CA ASP A 464 -58.25 -1.09 49.10
C ASP A 464 -59.17 -0.14 49.89
N THR A 465 -59.40 1.06 49.36
CA THR A 465 -60.32 2.05 49.97
C THR A 465 -61.78 1.68 49.80
N GLU A 466 -62.17 1.14 48.65
CA GLU A 466 -63.52 0.64 48.39
C GLU A 466 -63.78 -0.62 49.23
N VAL A 467 -62.80 -1.51 49.38
CA VAL A 467 -62.87 -2.67 50.28
C VAL A 467 -63.04 -2.21 51.72
N ALA A 468 -62.30 -1.19 52.18
CA ALA A 468 -62.43 -0.67 53.53
C ALA A 468 -63.81 -0.04 53.80
N LEU A 469 -64.38 0.69 52.82
CA LEU A 469 -65.71 1.29 52.92
C LEU A 469 -66.83 0.23 52.88
N ASN A 470 -66.68 -0.77 52.01
CA ASN A 470 -67.65 -1.84 51.82
C ASN A 470 -67.45 -3.02 52.78
N LYS A 471 -66.44 -2.99 53.63
CA LYS A 471 -66.08 -4.09 54.55
C LYS A 471 -67.25 -4.64 55.36
N PRO A 472 -68.15 -3.83 55.96
CA PRO A 472 -69.29 -4.37 56.72
C PRO A 472 -70.29 -5.11 55.83
N LEU A 473 -70.40 -4.70 54.56
CA LEU A 473 -71.30 -5.29 53.57
C LEU A 473 -70.68 -6.56 52.96
N LEU A 474 -69.36 -6.56 52.72
CA LEU A 474 -68.58 -7.73 52.32
C LEU A 474 -68.63 -8.81 53.42
N ASP A 475 -68.36 -8.47 54.68
CA ASP A 475 -68.44 -9.41 55.81
C ASP A 475 -69.86 -10.01 55.96
N LEU A 476 -70.91 -9.25 55.62
CA LEU A 476 -72.29 -9.75 55.62
C LEU A 476 -72.54 -10.71 54.45
N VAL A 477 -72.08 -10.35 53.25
CA VAL A 477 -72.18 -11.21 52.05
C VAL A 477 -71.43 -12.52 52.28
N ASP A 478 -70.20 -12.47 52.80
CA ASP A 478 -69.38 -13.63 53.10
C ASP A 478 -70.08 -14.56 54.10
N ARG A 479 -70.62 -14.01 55.20
CA ARG A 479 -71.43 -14.82 56.16
C ARG A 479 -72.66 -15.44 55.51
N THR A 480 -73.35 -14.74 54.62
CA THR A 480 -74.54 -15.29 53.94
C THR A 480 -74.18 -16.39 52.93
N LEU A 481 -73.02 -16.27 52.26
CA LEU A 481 -72.51 -17.30 51.36
C LEU A 481 -72.02 -18.52 52.14
N GLU A 482 -71.31 -18.32 53.25
CA GLU A 482 -70.91 -19.41 54.16
C GLU A 482 -72.12 -20.16 54.72
N GLN A 483 -73.17 -19.44 55.15
CA GLN A 483 -74.43 -20.06 55.60
C GLN A 483 -75.13 -20.82 54.48
N ARG A 484 -75.14 -20.29 53.24
CA ARG A 484 -75.69 -20.99 52.09
C ARG A 484 -74.91 -22.27 51.79
N ASP A 485 -73.59 -22.21 51.80
CA ASP A 485 -72.72 -23.34 51.47
C ASP A 485 -72.74 -24.40 52.57
N GLN A 486 -72.87 -24.01 53.84
CA GLN A 486 -73.16 -24.93 54.96
C GLN A 486 -74.53 -25.61 54.79
N ASN A 487 -75.55 -24.91 54.29
CA ASN A 487 -76.86 -25.48 53.99
C ASN A 487 -76.89 -26.33 52.71
N MET A 488 -75.94 -26.14 51.79
CA MET A 488 -75.82 -26.88 50.53
C MET A 488 -74.83 -28.05 50.60
N SER A 489 -74.06 -28.18 51.69
CA SER A 489 -73.25 -29.36 51.96
C SER A 489 -74.18 -30.48 52.45
N PRO A 490 -74.44 -31.53 51.65
CA PRO A 490 -75.24 -32.65 52.10
C PRO A 490 -74.45 -33.37 53.22
N GLY A 491 -75.11 -33.59 54.36
CA GLY A 491 -74.59 -34.45 55.42
C GLY A 491 -74.46 -35.89 54.97
#